data_AF-A0A0B5IC87-F1
#
_entry.id   AF-A0A0B5IC87-F1
#
_cell.length_a   1.000
_cell.length_b   1.000
_cell.length_c   1.000
_cell.angle_alpha   90.00
_cell.angle_beta   90.00
_cell.angle_gamma   90.00
#
_symmetry.space_group_name_H-M   'P 1'
#
loop_
_entity.id
_entity.type
_entity.pdbx_description
1 polymer ?
#
loop_
_entity_poly.entity_id
_entity_poly.type
_entity_poly.pdbx_seq_one_letter_code
_entity_poly.pdbx_strand_id
1 'polypeptide(L)'
;MVRGVRTTWTWCGTLLLAGALAGGLSGCGPGVPTAPGGSPSSTSAPALPSPTTEPGTPASNPQPGEVLVEVVVNGGLAGVRNQLVVHYDGSWTSRSGTKPPRTGRQTPAEAAELRAALEDPAFALVPERPTGSPIPDGFQYYVTYRHRLVVADDGARPPALQRVFAALPEGGPPTNP
;
A
#
# COMPACT_ATOMS: atom_id res chain seq x y z
N MET A 1 -28.66 -13.33 15.98
CA MET A 1 -29.15 -12.15 16.73
C MET A 1 -28.51 -10.93 16.12
N VAL A 2 -29.32 -10.08 15.49
CA VAL A 2 -28.88 -8.93 14.70
C VAL A 2 -28.94 -7.70 15.60
N ARG A 3 -27.82 -6.98 15.77
CA ARG A 3 -27.82 -5.62 16.33
C ARG A 3 -26.96 -4.73 15.46
N GLY A 4 -27.64 -3.92 14.66
CA GLY A 4 -27.05 -2.86 13.87
C GLY A 4 -26.72 -1.63 14.71
N VAL A 5 -25.67 -0.94 14.32
CA VAL A 5 -25.36 0.42 14.73
C VAL A 5 -25.43 1.28 13.47
N ARG A 6 -26.43 2.17 13.43
CA ARG A 6 -26.56 3.22 12.41
C ARG A 6 -25.97 4.48 13.02
N THR A 7 -24.74 4.83 12.66
CA THR A 7 -24.14 6.11 13.06
C THR A 7 -24.41 7.12 11.95
N THR A 8 -25.33 8.04 12.22
CA THR A 8 -25.63 9.22 11.39
C THR A 8 -24.49 10.22 11.52
N TRP A 9 -23.72 10.39 10.44
CA TRP A 9 -22.65 11.39 10.33
C TRP A 9 -23.20 12.64 9.64
N THR A 10 -23.43 13.69 10.42
CA THR A 10 -23.86 15.00 9.93
C THR A 10 -22.65 15.80 9.45
N TRP A 11 -22.63 16.17 8.16
CA TRP A 11 -21.65 17.10 7.58
C TRP A 11 -22.20 18.53 7.62
N CYS A 12 -21.53 19.43 8.34
CA CYS A 12 -21.51 20.87 8.09
C CYS A 12 -20.04 21.17 7.77
N GLY A 13 -19.61 21.50 6.55
CA GLY A 13 -20.10 22.61 5.74
C GLY A 13 -19.49 23.90 6.27
N THR A 14 -18.44 24.43 5.62
CA THR A 14 -18.35 25.82 5.09
C THR A 14 -16.97 26.06 4.44
N LEU A 15 -17.02 26.59 3.21
CA LEU A 15 -15.94 27.17 2.41
C LEU A 15 -15.19 28.31 3.14
N LEU A 16 -13.92 28.56 2.76
CA LEU A 16 -13.46 29.92 2.47
C LEU A 16 -12.20 29.94 1.58
N LEU A 17 -12.19 30.92 0.69
CA LEU A 17 -11.33 31.19 -0.46
C LEU A 17 -10.11 32.06 -0.10
N ALA A 18 -9.20 32.24 -1.08
CA ALA A 18 -8.10 33.23 -1.19
C ALA A 18 -6.74 32.81 -0.60
N GLY A 19 -5.59 32.99 -1.26
CA GLY A 19 -5.27 33.67 -2.50
C GLY A 19 -3.74 33.81 -2.69
N ALA A 20 -3.37 34.56 -3.74
CA ALA A 20 -2.08 35.19 -4.04
C ALA A 20 -0.96 34.37 -4.73
N LEU A 21 -0.81 34.70 -6.03
CA LEU A 21 0.33 34.48 -6.92
C LEU A 21 1.51 35.41 -6.58
N ALA A 22 2.73 34.88 -6.57
CA ALA A 22 4.02 35.53 -6.83
C ALA A 22 5.08 34.40 -6.89
N GLY A 23 5.92 34.16 -7.89
CA GLY A 23 6.70 35.05 -8.75
C GLY A 23 8.16 34.57 -8.66
N GLY A 24 8.86 34.33 -9.78
CA GLY A 24 10.30 34.05 -9.75
C GLY A 24 10.79 33.13 -10.88
N LEU A 25 11.19 33.74 -11.99
CA LEU A 25 11.77 33.12 -13.17
C LEU A 25 13.29 32.94 -13.06
N SER A 26 13.81 32.03 -13.88
CA SER A 26 15.13 32.10 -14.55
C SER A 26 16.40 31.73 -13.76
N GLY A 27 16.85 30.49 -13.95
CA GLY A 27 18.24 30.08 -13.80
C GLY A 27 18.73 29.37 -15.05
N CYS A 28 19.24 30.13 -16.03
CA CYS A 28 19.96 29.60 -17.20
C CYS A 28 21.45 29.49 -16.88
N GLY A 29 22.04 28.34 -17.20
CA GLY A 29 23.49 28.24 -17.33
C GLY A 29 23.94 26.91 -17.92
N PRO A 30 24.16 26.81 -19.24
CA PRO A 30 24.92 25.72 -19.83
C PRO A 30 26.34 26.20 -20.13
N GLY A 31 27.32 25.65 -19.39
CA GLY A 31 28.73 25.68 -19.79
C GLY A 31 29.00 24.58 -20.82
N VAL A 32 29.66 24.95 -21.90
CA VAL A 32 30.27 24.10 -22.95
C VAL A 32 31.75 24.53 -23.06
N PRO A 33 32.68 23.82 -23.74
CA PRO A 33 32.70 22.43 -24.23
C PRO A 33 34.05 21.70 -23.93
N THR A 34 34.16 20.38 -24.15
CA THR A 34 35.43 19.75 -24.59
C THR A 34 35.16 18.43 -25.33
N ALA A 35 35.70 18.32 -26.54
CA ALA A 35 35.95 17.10 -27.31
C ALA A 35 37.45 17.12 -27.72
N PRO A 36 38.08 16.08 -28.33
CA PRO A 36 37.57 14.78 -28.78
C PRO A 36 38.51 13.57 -28.44
N GLY A 37 38.08 12.34 -28.78
CA GLY A 37 39.03 11.26 -29.12
C GLY A 37 38.85 9.94 -28.38
N GLY A 38 38.26 8.95 -29.04
CA GLY A 38 38.27 7.55 -28.59
C GLY A 38 37.58 6.63 -29.60
N SER A 39 38.37 5.81 -30.30
CA SER A 39 38.00 4.86 -31.35
C SER A 39 36.84 3.90 -30.99
N PRO A 40 36.02 3.46 -31.97
CA PRO A 40 35.13 2.32 -31.77
C PRO A 40 35.89 1.01 -32.01
N SER A 41 36.41 0.40 -30.93
CA SER A 41 36.86 -0.99 -30.98
C SER A 41 35.73 -1.93 -30.54
N SER A 42 35.27 -2.74 -31.50
CA SER A 42 34.74 -4.10 -31.35
C SER A 42 33.76 -4.36 -30.19
N THR A 43 32.46 -4.28 -30.48
CA THR A 43 31.40 -4.88 -29.66
C THR A 43 31.47 -6.41 -29.76
N SER A 44 32.13 -7.06 -28.80
CA SER A 44 31.85 -8.46 -28.48
C SER A 44 30.51 -8.53 -27.76
N ALA A 45 29.55 -9.25 -28.34
CA ALA A 45 28.24 -9.49 -27.76
C ALA A 45 28.35 -10.34 -26.49
N PRO A 46 27.80 -9.90 -25.33
CA PRO A 46 27.53 -10.78 -24.21
C PRO A 46 26.17 -11.47 -24.38
N ALA A 47 26.16 -12.79 -24.16
CA ALA A 47 25.01 -13.67 -24.31
C ALA A 47 23.77 -13.19 -23.53
N LEU A 48 22.59 -13.36 -24.14
CA LEU A 48 21.30 -13.32 -23.44
C LEU A 48 21.35 -14.27 -22.22
N PRO A 49 20.92 -13.84 -21.03
CA PRO A 49 20.55 -14.81 -20.00
C PRO A 49 19.28 -15.52 -20.47
N SER A 50 19.41 -16.81 -20.80
CA SER A 50 18.26 -17.71 -20.87
C SER A 50 17.55 -17.68 -19.51
N PRO A 51 16.26 -17.33 -19.43
CA PRO A 51 15.50 -17.65 -18.23
C PRO A 51 15.37 -19.16 -18.19
N THR A 52 16.18 -19.81 -17.36
CA THR A 52 15.90 -21.17 -16.92
C THR A 52 14.57 -21.14 -16.19
N THR A 53 13.50 -21.42 -16.90
CA THR A 53 12.22 -21.80 -16.31
C THR A 53 12.43 -23.17 -15.67
N GLU A 54 12.89 -23.19 -14.43
CA GLU A 54 12.68 -24.36 -13.58
C GLU A 54 11.17 -24.48 -13.32
N PRO A 55 10.55 -25.64 -13.58
CA PRO A 55 9.19 -25.92 -13.14
C PRO A 55 9.15 -25.80 -11.62
N GLY A 56 8.45 -24.79 -11.14
CA GLY A 56 8.35 -24.45 -9.74
C GLY A 56 7.93 -25.66 -8.90
N THR A 57 8.75 -25.96 -7.90
CA THR A 57 8.37 -26.78 -6.74
C THR A 57 6.96 -26.38 -6.28
N PRO A 58 6.04 -27.34 -6.02
CA PRO A 58 4.73 -27.00 -5.52
C PRO A 58 4.87 -26.15 -4.26
N ALA A 59 4.18 -25.00 -4.24
CA ALA A 59 4.25 -24.04 -3.15
C ALA A 59 3.96 -24.76 -1.82
N SER A 60 4.98 -24.91 -0.99
CA SER A 60 4.84 -25.39 0.38
C SER A 60 3.79 -24.55 1.09
N ASN A 61 2.94 -25.20 1.89
CA ASN A 61 1.94 -24.50 2.70
C ASN A 61 2.65 -23.41 3.55
N PRO A 62 2.14 -22.16 3.56
CA PRO A 62 2.80 -21.06 4.25
C PRO A 62 3.03 -21.39 5.72
N GLN A 63 4.20 -21.01 6.23
CA GLN A 63 4.55 -21.26 7.62
C GLN A 63 3.75 -20.34 8.55
N PRO A 64 3.39 -20.76 9.78
CA PRO A 64 2.57 -19.94 10.67
C PRO A 64 3.16 -18.55 10.97
N GLY A 65 4.49 -18.44 11.03
CA GLY A 65 5.21 -17.16 11.25
C GLY A 65 5.44 -16.35 9.98
N GLU A 66 5.04 -16.85 8.81
CA GLU A 66 5.15 -16.12 7.56
C GLU A 66 4.18 -14.93 7.54
N VAL A 67 4.55 -13.85 6.84
CA VAL A 67 3.68 -12.68 6.69
C VAL A 67 2.50 -13.05 5.81
N LEU A 68 1.30 -12.91 6.36
CA LEU A 68 0.07 -13.04 5.60
C LEU A 68 -0.15 -11.79 4.76
N VAL A 69 -0.21 -10.63 5.42
CA VAL A 69 -0.45 -9.34 4.76
C VAL A 69 0.32 -8.24 5.46
N GLU A 70 0.83 -7.32 4.66
CA GLU A 70 1.41 -6.07 5.12
C GLU A 70 0.59 -4.90 4.59
N VAL A 71 0.24 -3.97 5.47
CA VAL A 71 -0.49 -2.76 5.12
C VAL A 71 0.29 -1.54 5.60
N VAL A 72 0.75 -0.72 4.66
CA VAL A 72 1.38 0.58 4.96
C VAL A 72 0.38 1.67 4.64
N VAL A 73 0.20 2.62 5.54
CA VAL A 73 -0.60 3.82 5.31
C VAL A 73 0.29 5.05 5.24
N ASN A 74 0.09 5.88 4.23
CA ASN A 74 0.77 7.14 4.03
C ASN A 74 -0.24 8.26 3.76
N GLY A 75 0.06 9.49 4.20
CA GLY A 75 -0.74 10.66 3.84
C GLY A 75 -1.44 11.30 5.03
N GLY A 76 -2.61 11.89 4.80
CA GLY A 76 -3.25 12.76 5.78
C GLY A 76 -2.57 14.13 5.87
N LEU A 77 -3.28 15.09 6.47
CA LEU A 77 -2.80 16.46 6.69
C LEU A 77 -1.46 16.54 7.46
N ALA A 78 -1.21 15.57 8.36
CA ALA A 78 -0.02 15.52 9.18
C ALA A 78 1.15 14.75 8.54
N GLY A 79 0.98 14.17 7.35
CA GLY A 79 2.02 13.36 6.69
C GLY A 79 2.36 12.08 7.47
N VAL A 80 1.33 11.31 7.83
CA VAL A 80 1.48 10.05 8.57
C VAL A 80 2.13 8.99 7.71
N ARG A 81 2.97 8.14 8.32
CA ARG A 81 3.53 6.93 7.73
C ARG A 81 3.56 5.81 8.77
N ASN A 82 2.55 4.95 8.72
CA ASN A 82 2.35 3.87 9.68
C ASN A 82 2.25 2.52 8.98
N GLN A 83 2.46 1.43 9.71
CA GLN A 83 2.58 0.08 9.15
C GLN A 83 1.87 -0.93 10.05
N LEU A 84 1.20 -1.90 9.44
CA LEU A 84 0.60 -3.05 10.09
C LEU A 84 1.06 -4.32 9.36
N VAL A 85 1.65 -5.25 10.09
CA VAL A 85 2.05 -6.57 9.58
C VAL A 85 1.23 -7.62 10.31
N VAL A 86 0.56 -8.49 9.56
CA VAL A 86 -0.22 -9.61 10.08
C VAL A 86 0.36 -10.92 9.54
N HIS A 87 0.55 -11.90 10.43
CA HIS A 87 1.09 -13.22 10.12
C HIS A 87 -0.02 -14.27 9.96
N TYR A 88 0.30 -15.41 9.36
CA TYR A 88 -0.67 -16.50 9.14
C TYR A 88 -1.25 -17.08 10.43
N ASP A 89 -0.51 -17.03 11.54
CA ASP A 89 -0.94 -17.45 12.87
C ASP A 89 -1.88 -16.44 13.58
N GLY A 90 -2.17 -15.31 12.92
CA GLY A 90 -3.00 -14.22 13.46
C GLY A 90 -2.27 -13.28 14.41
N SER A 91 -0.96 -13.47 14.64
CA SER A 91 -0.15 -12.47 15.33
C SER A 91 0.03 -11.24 14.45
N TRP A 92 0.10 -10.06 15.05
CA TRP A 92 0.28 -8.82 14.32
C TRP A 92 1.16 -7.83 15.06
N THR A 93 1.81 -6.96 14.29
CA THR A 93 2.61 -5.85 14.78
C THR A 93 2.21 -4.57 14.05
N SER A 94 1.95 -3.51 14.80
CA SER A 94 1.60 -2.18 14.31
C SER A 94 2.66 -1.17 14.73
N ARG A 95 3.13 -0.36 13.77
CA ARG A 95 4.10 0.72 13.98
C ARG A 95 3.45 2.06 13.66
N SER A 96 3.60 3.01 14.59
CA SER A 96 3.08 4.38 14.46
C SER A 96 4.17 5.38 14.80
N GLY A 97 4.67 6.12 13.80
CA GLY A 97 5.68 7.15 14.00
C GLY A 97 6.86 6.70 14.87
N THR A 98 7.16 7.46 15.93
CA THR A 98 8.23 7.18 16.92
C THR A 98 7.75 6.39 18.13
N LYS A 99 6.48 6.01 18.19
CA LYS A 99 5.92 5.27 19.32
C LYS A 99 6.45 3.83 19.34
N PRO A 100 6.51 3.20 20.53
CA PRO A 100 6.81 1.77 20.62
C PRO A 100 5.85 0.95 19.74
N PRO A 101 6.34 -0.11 19.05
CA PRO A 101 5.49 -1.01 18.30
C PRO A 101 4.40 -1.61 19.20
N ARG A 102 3.17 -1.64 18.69
CA ARG A 102 2.06 -2.37 19.31
C ARG A 102 2.00 -3.76 18.73
N THR A 103 1.72 -4.75 19.56
CA THR A 103 1.57 -6.13 19.14
C THR A 103 0.28 -6.69 19.69
N GLY A 104 -0.24 -7.71 19.02
CA GLY A 104 -1.42 -8.42 19.46
C GLY A 104 -1.63 -9.69 18.66
N ARG A 105 -2.79 -10.31 18.88
CA ARG A 105 -3.19 -11.53 18.17
C ARG A 105 -4.69 -11.47 17.90
N GLN A 106 -5.08 -11.80 16.68
CA GLN A 106 -6.47 -12.03 16.31
C GLN A 106 -6.94 -13.40 16.81
N THR A 107 -8.24 -13.54 17.02
CA THR A 107 -8.83 -14.87 17.24
C THR A 107 -8.63 -15.75 15.99
N PRO A 108 -8.63 -17.08 16.13
CA PRO A 108 -8.52 -17.98 14.98
C PRO A 108 -9.60 -17.76 13.92
N ALA A 109 -10.80 -17.34 14.35
CA ALA A 109 -11.92 -17.02 13.45
C ALA A 109 -11.64 -15.74 12.63
N GLU A 110 -11.22 -14.65 13.28
CA GLU A 110 -10.86 -13.40 12.59
C GLU A 110 -9.70 -13.59 11.60
N ALA A 111 -8.67 -14.35 11.99
CA ALA A 111 -7.55 -14.65 11.11
C ALA A 111 -7.97 -15.50 9.89
N ALA A 112 -8.93 -16.41 10.07
CA ALA A 112 -9.50 -17.19 8.98
C ALA A 112 -10.37 -16.32 8.05
N GLU A 113 -11.13 -15.36 8.59
CA GLU A 113 -11.90 -14.40 7.80
C GLU A 113 -11.00 -13.49 6.96
N LEU A 114 -9.91 -12.98 7.55
CA LEU A 114 -8.91 -12.20 6.82
C LEU A 114 -8.29 -13.00 5.68
N ARG A 115 -7.92 -14.25 5.94
CA ARG A 115 -7.36 -15.15 4.92
C ARG A 115 -8.37 -15.41 3.81
N ALA A 116 -9.61 -15.72 4.16
CA ALA A 116 -10.69 -15.94 3.19
C ALA A 116 -10.97 -14.69 2.33
N ALA A 117 -10.89 -13.49 2.90
CA ALA A 117 -11.07 -12.25 2.17
C ALA A 117 -9.92 -11.98 1.16
N LEU A 118 -8.68 -12.34 1.53
CA LEU A 118 -7.50 -12.21 0.65
C LEU A 118 -7.45 -13.29 -0.44
N GLU A 119 -7.95 -14.49 -0.16
CA GLU A 119 -8.03 -15.61 -1.10
C GLU A 119 -9.28 -15.55 -2.00
N ASP A 120 -10.20 -14.64 -1.74
CA ASP A 120 -11.41 -14.46 -2.54
C ASP A 120 -11.04 -14.10 -3.99
N PRO A 121 -11.60 -14.78 -5.01
CA PRO A 121 -11.33 -14.47 -6.41
C PRO A 121 -11.68 -13.03 -6.80
N ALA A 122 -12.61 -12.39 -6.11
CA ALA A 122 -12.93 -10.98 -6.30
C ALA A 122 -11.79 -10.04 -5.87
N PHE A 123 -10.95 -10.44 -4.90
CA PHE A 123 -9.76 -9.68 -4.53
C PHE A 123 -8.73 -9.70 -5.67
N ALA A 124 -8.61 -10.83 -6.37
CA ALA A 124 -7.72 -10.93 -7.53
C ALA A 124 -8.12 -9.98 -8.68
N LEU A 125 -9.39 -9.56 -8.74
CA LEU A 125 -9.90 -8.60 -9.72
C LEU A 125 -9.74 -7.14 -9.30
N VAL A 126 -9.31 -6.86 -8.06
CA VAL A 126 -9.09 -5.49 -7.58
C VAL A 126 -7.93 -4.86 -8.37
N PRO A 127 -8.12 -3.67 -8.97
CA PRO A 127 -7.03 -2.96 -9.64
C PRO A 127 -5.85 -2.72 -8.70
N GLU A 128 -4.62 -2.82 -9.21
CA GLU A 128 -3.40 -2.57 -8.42
C GLU A 128 -3.26 -1.11 -7.99
N ARG A 129 -3.87 -0.18 -8.74
CA ARG A 129 -3.93 1.24 -8.40
C ARG A 129 -5.37 1.75 -8.41
N PRO A 130 -5.69 2.76 -7.59
CA PRO A 130 -7.00 3.38 -7.61
C PRO A 130 -7.30 3.94 -9.01
N THR A 131 -8.54 3.76 -9.46
CA THR A 131 -9.01 4.26 -10.76
C THR A 131 -9.70 5.62 -10.66
N GLY A 132 -9.94 6.10 -9.44
CA GLY A 132 -10.56 7.40 -9.17
C GLY A 132 -9.54 8.54 -9.14
N SER A 133 -10.06 9.77 -8.99
CA SER A 133 -9.22 10.94 -8.73
C SER A 133 -8.63 10.86 -7.31
N PRO A 134 -7.33 11.20 -7.13
CA PRO A 134 -6.74 11.28 -5.81
C PRO A 134 -7.50 12.26 -4.91
N ILE A 135 -7.68 11.88 -3.65
CA ILE A 135 -8.28 12.75 -2.64
C ILE A 135 -7.18 13.63 -2.05
N PRO A 136 -7.30 14.97 -2.10
CA PRO A 136 -6.38 15.87 -1.42
C PRO A 136 -6.32 15.54 0.07
N ASP A 137 -5.10 15.45 0.60
CA ASP A 137 -4.82 15.11 2.00
C ASP A 137 -5.41 13.76 2.46
N GLY A 138 -5.78 12.88 1.52
CA GLY A 138 -6.25 11.54 1.82
C GLY A 138 -5.12 10.60 2.23
N PHE A 139 -5.49 9.51 2.86
CA PHE A 139 -4.59 8.39 3.08
C PHE A 139 -4.52 7.49 1.85
N GLN A 140 -3.33 6.99 1.58
CA GLN A 140 -3.06 5.90 0.65
C GLN A 140 -2.62 4.68 1.45
N TYR A 141 -3.22 3.54 1.14
CA TYR A 141 -2.96 2.26 1.75
C TYR A 141 -2.31 1.35 0.73
N TYR A 142 -1.19 0.78 1.11
CA TYR A 142 -0.37 -0.12 0.31
C TYR A 142 -0.53 -1.50 0.92
N VAL A 143 -1.36 -2.34 0.30
CA VAL A 143 -1.69 -3.68 0.77
C VAL A 143 -0.86 -4.68 -0.01
N THR A 144 0.08 -5.35 0.65
CA THR A 144 0.93 -6.37 0.05
C THR A 144 0.47 -7.76 0.49
N TYR A 145 0.09 -8.60 -0.47
CA TYR A 145 -0.31 -10.00 -0.25
C TYR A 145 0.29 -10.89 -1.34
N ARG A 146 1.02 -11.95 -0.96
CA ARG A 146 1.68 -12.90 -1.88
C ARG A 146 2.43 -12.21 -3.04
N HIS A 147 3.22 -11.19 -2.71
CA HIS A 147 4.01 -10.36 -3.64
C HIS A 147 3.20 -9.43 -4.58
N ARG A 148 1.87 -9.41 -4.47
CA ARG A 148 1.03 -8.44 -5.16
C ARG A 148 0.79 -7.23 -4.27
N LEU A 149 1.05 -6.05 -4.81
CA LEU A 149 0.75 -4.78 -4.18
C LEU A 149 -0.56 -4.23 -4.74
N VAL A 150 -1.51 -3.95 -3.86
CA VAL A 150 -2.75 -3.22 -4.16
C VAL A 150 -2.69 -1.88 -3.44
N VAL A 151 -2.78 -0.79 -4.19
CA VAL A 151 -2.87 0.56 -3.66
C VAL A 151 -4.34 0.98 -3.59
N ALA A 152 -4.72 1.50 -2.44
CA ALA A 152 -6.05 2.02 -2.17
C ALA A 152 -5.97 3.43 -1.62
N ASP A 153 -7.00 4.23 -1.81
CA ASP A 153 -7.14 5.54 -1.17
C ASP A 153 -8.36 5.55 -0.22
N ASP A 154 -8.61 6.69 0.42
CA ASP A 154 -9.83 6.93 1.22
C ASP A 154 -11.11 7.07 0.38
N GLY A 155 -11.01 6.95 -0.95
CA GLY A 155 -12.14 7.02 -1.85
C GLY A 155 -12.97 5.75 -1.85
N ALA A 156 -13.77 5.60 -2.91
CA ALA A 156 -14.61 4.43 -3.09
C ALA A 156 -13.74 3.19 -3.34
N ARG A 157 -13.56 2.36 -2.30
CA ARG A 157 -12.85 1.08 -2.41
C ARG A 157 -13.76 0.00 -3.00
N PRO A 158 -13.24 -0.92 -3.83
CA PRO A 158 -14.00 -2.08 -4.27
C PRO A 158 -14.47 -2.95 -3.08
N PRO A 159 -15.65 -3.59 -3.15
CA PRO A 159 -16.21 -4.37 -2.03
C PRO A 159 -15.28 -5.50 -1.52
N ALA A 160 -14.51 -6.13 -2.41
CA ALA A 160 -13.54 -7.15 -2.02
C ALA A 160 -12.45 -6.56 -1.10
N LEU A 161 -11.95 -5.37 -1.43
CA LEU A 161 -10.95 -4.68 -0.63
C LEU A 161 -11.55 -4.20 0.71
N GLN A 162 -12.80 -3.72 0.72
CA GLN A 162 -13.48 -3.34 1.97
C GLN A 162 -13.56 -4.51 2.97
N ARG A 163 -13.83 -5.73 2.48
CA ARG A 163 -13.85 -6.93 3.33
C ARG A 163 -12.49 -7.24 3.96
N VAL A 164 -11.40 -7.04 3.21
CA VAL A 164 -10.03 -7.19 3.75
C VAL A 164 -9.81 -6.19 4.89
N PHE A 165 -10.10 -4.90 4.68
CA PHE A 165 -9.93 -3.90 5.74
C PHE A 165 -10.81 -4.15 6.97
N ALA A 166 -12.03 -4.64 6.78
CA ALA A 166 -12.91 -5.01 7.89
C ALA A 166 -12.38 -6.18 8.73
N ALA A 167 -11.62 -7.09 8.11
CA ALA A 167 -11.01 -8.24 8.78
C ALA A 167 -9.61 -7.96 9.35
N LEU A 168 -9.03 -6.78 9.11
CA LEU A 168 -7.74 -6.39 9.70
C LEU A 168 -7.89 -6.10 11.20
N PRO A 169 -6.85 -6.38 12.02
CA PRO A 169 -6.87 -6.00 13.42
C PRO A 169 -6.99 -4.48 13.56
N GLU A 170 -7.83 -4.03 14.51
CA GLU A 170 -8.15 -2.61 14.74
C GLU A 170 -8.72 -1.87 13.50
N GLY A 171 -9.11 -2.58 12.43
CA GLY A 171 -9.57 -2.00 11.17
C GLY A 171 -8.44 -1.53 10.23
N GLY A 172 -7.18 -1.82 10.55
CA GLY A 172 -6.02 -1.48 9.72
C GLY A 172 -4.91 -0.73 10.47
N PRO A 173 -3.88 -0.23 9.75
CA PRO A 173 -2.83 0.55 10.38
C PRO A 173 -3.39 1.87 10.96
N PRO A 174 -2.84 2.36 12.08
CA PRO A 174 -3.30 3.60 12.67
C PRO A 174 -3.11 4.77 11.70
N THR A 175 -4.08 5.68 11.63
CA THR A 175 -4.01 6.90 10.82
C THR A 175 -3.66 8.14 11.65
N ASN A 176 -3.48 7.98 12.96
CA ASN A 176 -3.00 9.04 13.84
C ASN A 176 -1.47 9.05 13.88
N PRO A 177 -0.84 10.23 14.01
CA PRO A 177 0.59 10.35 14.28
C PRO A 177 0.95 9.76 15.65
#